data_AF-G7VEV4-F1
#
_entry.id   AF-G7VEV4-F1
#
_cell.length_a   1.000
_cell.length_b   1.000
_cell.length_c   1.000
_cell.angle_alpha   90.00
_cell.angle_beta   90.00
_cell.angle_gamma   90.00
#
_symmetry.space_group_name_H-M   'P 1'
#
loop_
_entity.id
_entity.type
_entity.pdbx_description
1 polymer ?
#
loop_
_entity_poly.entity_id
_entity_poly.type
_entity_poly.pdbx_seq_one_letter_code
_entity_poly.pdbx_strand_id
1 'polypeptide(L)'
;MATRLLVLLLLAAAALMAVEVYHGQVVKFGNLTVVYSVYEIPAVRVELNGCVYYVVRGHDPKIVDMWSRTQKDLAEFHNFTERWQREFEFKTWPLIADELRSANYSGYLDFYYCCGPLVNKSIAERLSKSSRWVNRTVSLADAVNKTLRAAGLDVRGVYINVWQGFISVEAFTDPRRGLSQYAKVKGDLDSVFKAYKDLKLLAIINIKEAPASSPYVVGLDLESVKEKLAGLKEAIFQAYRERGVDVNPIDVVTGIGAREGLYLVLIAPPNETDFLKALTEKSAKGLGACPNGSVVIFFKTGARELVGVSIPWHLAALEVATIAAATSATVYVVKKKLTKPK
;
A
#
# COMPACT_ATOMS: atom_id res chain seq x y z
N MET A 1 -6.15 -27.55 1.71
CA MET A 1 -5.50 -26.68 0.68
C MET A 1 -5.81 -25.20 0.90
N ALA A 2 -7.08 -24.80 1.10
CA ALA A 2 -7.45 -23.39 1.36
C ALA A 2 -6.69 -22.75 2.54
N THR A 3 -6.50 -23.47 3.65
CA THR A 3 -5.76 -22.98 4.84
C THR A 3 -4.27 -22.74 4.57
N ARG A 4 -3.62 -23.57 3.73
CA ARG A 4 -2.22 -23.38 3.33
C ARG A 4 -2.06 -22.21 2.37
N LEU A 5 -3.00 -22.04 1.43
CA LEU A 5 -3.02 -20.91 0.51
C LEU A 5 -3.27 -19.58 1.26
N LEU A 6 -4.17 -19.58 2.24
CA LEU A 6 -4.45 -18.42 3.09
C LEU A 6 -3.22 -18.03 3.92
N VAL A 7 -2.54 -19.01 4.51
CA VAL A 7 -1.29 -18.78 5.26
C VAL A 7 -0.18 -18.27 4.35
N LEU A 8 -0.04 -18.78 3.13
CA LEU A 8 0.93 -18.28 2.14
C LEU A 8 0.62 -16.85 1.67
N LEU A 9 -0.66 -16.52 1.45
CA LEU A 9 -1.09 -15.16 1.12
C LEU A 9 -0.88 -14.19 2.28
N LEU A 10 -1.14 -14.62 3.51
CA LEU A 10 -0.87 -13.85 4.72
C LEU A 10 0.63 -13.63 4.94
N LEU A 11 1.47 -14.65 4.70
CA LEU A 11 2.93 -14.53 4.76
C LEU A 11 3.48 -13.63 3.65
N ALA A 12 2.91 -13.67 2.44
CA ALA A 12 3.30 -12.79 1.33
C ALA A 12 2.88 -11.33 1.58
N ALA A 13 1.66 -11.09 2.07
CA ALA A 13 1.19 -9.75 2.45
C ALA A 13 1.99 -9.19 3.62
N ALA A 14 2.28 -10.01 4.63
CA ALA A 14 3.12 -9.63 5.75
C ALA A 14 4.58 -9.38 5.36
N ALA A 15 5.14 -10.15 4.42
CA ALA A 15 6.48 -9.93 3.88
C ALA A 15 6.56 -8.63 3.07
N LEU A 16 5.51 -8.26 2.34
CA LEU A 16 5.45 -6.98 1.61
C LEU A 16 5.39 -5.78 2.56
N MET A 17 4.60 -5.87 3.64
CA MET A 17 4.55 -4.86 4.72
C MET A 17 5.84 -4.81 5.56
N ALA A 18 6.62 -5.89 5.59
CA ALA A 18 7.86 -5.99 6.35
C ALA A 18 9.09 -5.44 5.61
N VAL A 19 8.95 -5.00 4.36
CA VAL A 19 10.07 -4.52 3.54
C VAL A 19 10.19 -3.00 3.56
N GLU A 20 9.16 -2.31 3.98
CA GLU A 20 9.12 -0.86 4.04
C GLU A 20 9.71 -0.33 5.35
N VAL A 21 10.26 0.88 5.30
CA VAL A 21 10.72 1.64 6.45
C VAL A 21 9.74 2.77 6.67
N TYR A 22 9.15 2.81 7.86
CA TYR A 22 8.14 3.80 8.19
C TYR A 22 8.76 5.04 8.83
N HIS A 23 8.35 6.20 8.36
CA HIS A 23 8.63 7.50 8.98
C HIS A 23 7.31 8.22 9.25
N GLY A 24 6.95 8.34 10.52
CA GLY A 24 5.74 9.02 10.97
C GLY A 24 6.05 10.39 11.58
N GLN A 25 5.30 11.43 11.18
CA GLN A 25 5.30 12.72 11.85
C GLN A 25 3.88 13.19 12.12
N VAL A 26 3.56 13.43 13.40
CA VAL A 26 2.28 14.00 13.82
C VAL A 26 2.40 15.52 13.94
N VAL A 27 1.51 16.26 13.28
CA VAL A 27 1.45 17.72 13.31
C VAL A 27 0.03 18.16 13.66
N LYS A 28 -0.12 19.14 14.54
CA LYS A 28 -1.42 19.70 14.91
C LYS A 28 -1.61 21.08 14.30
N PHE A 29 -2.75 21.27 13.64
CA PHE A 29 -3.24 22.55 13.13
C PHE A 29 -4.55 22.87 13.86
N GLY A 30 -4.47 23.45 15.06
CA GLY A 30 -5.66 23.62 15.90
C GLY A 30 -6.30 22.27 16.27
N ASN A 31 -7.57 22.09 15.88
CA ASN A 31 -8.34 20.86 16.07
C ASN A 31 -8.05 19.77 15.01
N LEU A 32 -7.45 20.14 13.88
CA LEU A 32 -7.05 19.22 12.84
C LEU A 32 -5.71 18.58 13.23
N THR A 33 -5.66 17.26 13.26
CA THR A 33 -4.41 16.51 13.46
C THR A 33 -4.02 15.85 12.15
N VAL A 34 -2.78 16.02 11.75
CA VAL A 34 -2.23 15.47 10.50
C VAL A 34 -1.12 14.50 10.86
N VAL A 35 -1.13 13.34 10.23
CA VAL A 35 -0.02 12.38 10.27
C VAL A 35 0.55 12.30 8.88
N TYR A 36 1.82 12.68 8.74
CA TYR A 36 2.60 12.39 7.56
C TYR A 36 3.29 11.05 7.76
N SER A 37 2.97 10.10 6.90
CA SER A 37 3.50 8.75 6.91
C SER A 37 4.25 8.52 5.61
N VAL A 38 5.56 8.26 5.69
CA VAL A 38 6.36 7.88 4.54
C VAL A 38 6.76 6.42 4.70
N TYR A 39 6.50 5.62 3.66
CA TYR A 39 6.88 4.21 3.59
C TYR A 39 7.95 4.07 2.51
N GLU A 40 9.21 3.96 2.93
CA GLU A 40 10.35 3.86 2.02
C GLU A 40 10.74 2.40 1.78
N ILE A 41 11.16 2.08 0.57
CA ILE A 41 11.81 0.81 0.27
C ILE A 41 13.32 1.07 0.39
N PRO A 42 14.04 0.42 1.34
CA PRO A 42 15.47 0.65 1.54
C PRO A 42 16.31 -0.09 0.47
N ALA A 43 16.00 0.20 -0.79
CA ALA A 43 16.57 -0.45 -1.95
C ALA A 43 17.79 0.30 -2.47
N VAL A 44 18.70 -0.47 -3.07
CA VAL A 44 19.77 0.04 -3.92
C VAL A 44 19.35 -0.13 -5.38
N ARG A 45 19.48 0.95 -6.16
CA ARG A 45 19.25 0.88 -7.61
C ARG A 45 20.42 0.14 -8.26
N VAL A 46 20.12 -0.96 -8.94
CA VAL A 46 21.06 -1.77 -9.73
C VAL A 46 20.61 -1.71 -11.19
N GLU A 47 21.52 -1.40 -12.09
CA GLU A 47 21.24 -1.33 -13.52
C GLU A 47 22.10 -2.35 -14.28
N LEU A 48 21.46 -3.21 -15.07
CA LEU A 48 22.08 -4.31 -15.80
C LEU A 48 21.49 -4.36 -17.21
N ASN A 49 22.32 -4.14 -18.23
CA ASN A 49 21.90 -4.21 -19.65
C ASN A 49 20.65 -3.37 -19.95
N GLY A 50 20.55 -2.16 -19.39
CA GLY A 50 19.37 -1.28 -19.53
C GLY A 50 18.16 -1.67 -18.69
N CYS A 51 18.25 -2.73 -17.88
CA CYS A 51 17.24 -3.15 -16.93
C CYS A 51 17.53 -2.61 -15.53
N VAL A 52 16.55 -1.98 -14.89
CA VAL A 52 16.67 -1.44 -13.54
C VAL A 52 16.02 -2.37 -12.53
N TYR A 53 16.74 -2.63 -11.44
CA TYR A 53 16.27 -3.34 -10.25
C TYR A 53 16.41 -2.45 -9.02
N TYR A 54 15.42 -2.50 -8.13
CA TYR A 54 15.49 -1.92 -6.79
C TYR A 54 15.73 -3.04 -5.79
N VAL A 55 17.00 -3.25 -5.42
CA VAL A 55 17.43 -4.41 -4.64
C VAL A 55 17.42 -4.09 -3.16
N VAL A 56 16.62 -4.82 -2.40
CA VAL A 56 16.60 -4.81 -0.94
C VAL A 56 17.33 -6.04 -0.42
N ARG A 57 18.31 -5.81 0.47
CA ARG A 57 19.07 -6.88 1.11
C ARG A 57 18.50 -7.15 2.49
N GLY A 58 17.45 -7.96 2.56
CA GLY A 58 16.79 -8.32 3.83
C GLY A 58 17.64 -9.16 4.78
N HIS A 59 18.84 -9.56 4.36
CA HIS A 59 19.84 -10.22 5.21
C HIS A 59 20.91 -9.27 5.78
N ASP A 60 20.92 -8.00 5.36
CA ASP A 60 21.80 -6.98 5.94
C ASP A 60 21.29 -6.60 7.35
N PRO A 61 22.12 -6.72 8.41
CA PRO A 61 21.72 -6.37 9.76
C PRO A 61 21.16 -4.95 9.91
N LYS A 62 21.62 -3.99 9.11
CA LYS A 62 21.10 -2.62 9.14
C LYS A 62 19.66 -2.56 8.64
N ILE A 63 19.33 -3.31 7.59
CA ILE A 63 17.97 -3.38 7.04
C ILE A 63 17.05 -4.08 8.03
N VAL A 64 17.51 -5.18 8.64
CA VAL A 64 16.75 -5.90 9.68
C VAL A 64 16.46 -4.99 10.89
N ASP A 65 17.44 -4.20 11.34
CA ASP A 65 17.25 -3.23 12.42
C ASP A 65 16.28 -2.09 12.05
N MET A 66 16.32 -1.60 10.80
CA MET A 66 15.34 -0.62 10.30
C MET A 66 13.92 -1.18 10.31
N TRP A 67 13.71 -2.43 9.88
CA TRP A 67 12.40 -3.08 9.92
C TRP A 67 11.90 -3.33 11.34
N SER A 68 12.78 -3.74 12.26
CA SER A 68 12.41 -3.92 13.67
C SER A 68 11.93 -2.60 14.30
N ARG A 69 12.60 -1.48 14.02
CA ARG A 69 12.16 -0.14 14.44
C ARG A 69 10.83 0.26 13.81
N THR A 70 10.68 0.01 12.51
CA THR A 70 9.42 0.25 11.78
C THR A 70 8.23 -0.43 12.45
N GLN A 71 8.37 -1.67 12.91
CA GLN A 71 7.29 -2.37 13.61
C GLN A 71 6.90 -1.68 14.93
N LYS A 72 7.88 -1.15 15.67
CA LYS A 72 7.62 -0.38 16.90
C LYS A 72 6.90 0.92 16.58
N ASP A 73 7.37 1.66 15.59
CA ASP A 73 6.79 2.95 15.19
C ASP A 73 5.36 2.79 14.66
N LEU A 74 5.07 1.71 13.92
CA LEU A 74 3.73 1.37 13.47
C LEU A 74 2.80 0.97 14.63
N ALA A 75 3.31 0.26 15.63
CA ALA A 75 2.53 -0.06 16.82
C ALA A 75 2.20 1.21 17.64
N GLU A 76 3.14 2.14 17.75
CA GLU A 76 2.91 3.45 18.37
C GLU A 76 1.87 4.27 17.59
N PHE A 77 1.96 4.27 16.26
CA PHE A 77 0.99 4.89 15.38
C PHE A 77 -0.41 4.30 15.57
N HIS A 78 -0.53 2.97 15.64
CA HIS A 78 -1.80 2.29 15.91
C HIS A 78 -2.41 2.74 17.25
N ASN A 79 -1.61 2.70 18.33
CA ASN A 79 -2.03 3.17 19.65
C ASN A 79 -2.44 4.65 19.66
N PHE A 80 -1.80 5.49 18.84
CA PHE A 80 -2.21 6.86 18.62
C PHE A 80 -3.59 6.94 17.92
N THR A 81 -3.79 6.20 16.83
CA THR A 81 -5.07 6.20 16.10
C THR A 81 -6.25 5.69 16.94
N GLU A 82 -6.04 4.67 17.78
CA GLU A 82 -7.07 4.19 18.71
C GLU A 82 -7.47 5.24 19.74
N ARG A 83 -6.49 5.94 20.33
CA ARG A 83 -6.76 7.04 21.28
C ARG A 83 -7.49 8.18 20.60
N TRP A 84 -7.11 8.53 19.37
CA TRP A 84 -7.81 9.54 18.58
C TRP A 84 -9.26 9.16 18.33
N GLN A 85 -9.50 7.92 17.89
CA GLN A 85 -10.84 7.42 17.59
C GLN A 85 -11.74 7.51 18.82
N ARG A 86 -11.26 7.08 19.99
CA ARG A 86 -12.03 7.21 21.23
C ARG A 86 -12.38 8.66 21.54
N GLU A 87 -11.41 9.57 21.41
CA GLU A 87 -11.68 10.99 21.65
C GLU A 87 -12.74 11.56 20.68
N PHE A 88 -12.64 11.18 19.40
CA PHE A 88 -13.57 11.63 18.38
C PHE A 88 -14.99 11.09 18.62
N GLU A 89 -15.10 9.80 18.91
CA GLU A 89 -16.36 9.09 19.17
C GLU A 89 -17.15 9.71 20.33
N PHE A 90 -16.47 10.09 21.42
CA PHE A 90 -17.17 10.65 22.59
C PHE A 90 -17.45 12.16 22.48
N LYS A 91 -16.62 12.92 21.75
CA LYS A 91 -16.72 14.40 21.77
C LYS A 91 -17.32 15.01 20.51
N THR A 92 -17.03 14.44 19.34
CA THR A 92 -17.32 15.08 18.05
C THR A 92 -18.38 14.33 17.26
N TRP A 93 -18.30 13.00 17.27
CA TRP A 93 -19.27 12.15 16.60
C TRP A 93 -20.74 12.46 16.97
N PRO A 94 -21.12 12.69 18.24
CA PRO A 94 -22.52 12.98 18.59
C PRO A 94 -23.09 14.19 17.85
N LEU A 95 -22.28 15.24 17.66
CA LEU A 95 -22.65 16.45 16.92
C LEU A 95 -22.90 16.15 15.44
N ILE A 96 -22.04 15.32 14.84
CA ILE A 96 -22.20 14.89 13.43
C ILE A 96 -23.43 13.99 13.30
N ALA A 97 -23.64 13.08 14.24
CA ALA A 97 -24.80 12.19 14.27
C ALA A 97 -26.11 12.96 14.40
N ASP A 98 -26.15 14.06 15.16
CA ASP A 98 -27.30 14.97 15.24
C ASP A 98 -27.58 15.66 13.89
N GLU A 99 -26.55 16.13 13.18
CA GLU A 99 -26.70 16.69 11.82
C GLU A 99 -27.28 15.64 10.86
N LEU A 100 -26.72 14.43 10.85
CA LEU A 100 -27.15 13.34 9.96
C LEU A 100 -28.58 12.88 10.27
N ARG A 101 -28.95 12.78 11.55
CA ARG A 101 -30.32 12.45 11.97
C ARG A 101 -31.31 13.53 11.55
N SER A 102 -30.95 14.80 11.76
CA SER A 102 -31.79 15.94 11.36
C SER A 102 -32.01 16.00 9.84
N ALA A 103 -31.05 15.50 9.06
CA ALA A 103 -31.14 15.37 7.61
C ALA A 103 -31.80 14.06 7.14
N ASN A 104 -32.31 13.21 8.04
CA ASN A 104 -32.84 11.87 7.75
C ASN A 104 -31.88 10.99 6.93
N TYR A 105 -30.59 11.08 7.20
CA TYR A 105 -29.58 10.29 6.49
C TYR A 105 -29.46 8.87 7.08
N SER A 106 -29.52 7.85 6.21
CA SER A 106 -29.45 6.42 6.58
C SER A 106 -28.49 5.58 5.71
N GLY A 107 -27.57 6.24 4.99
CA GLY A 107 -26.60 5.56 4.11
C GLY A 107 -25.29 5.19 4.79
N TYR A 108 -24.32 4.75 3.99
CA TYR A 108 -22.96 4.43 4.44
C TYR A 108 -22.21 5.68 4.94
N LEU A 109 -21.34 5.51 5.92
CA LEU A 109 -20.56 6.59 6.54
C LEU A 109 -19.09 6.58 6.13
N ASP A 110 -18.70 5.61 5.32
CA ASP A 110 -17.35 5.43 4.81
C ASP A 110 -17.37 5.27 3.30
N PHE A 111 -16.41 5.89 2.62
CA PHE A 111 -16.33 5.88 1.17
C PHE A 111 -14.95 6.29 0.67
N TYR A 112 -14.62 5.85 -0.55
CA TYR A 112 -13.46 6.36 -1.29
C TYR A 112 -13.88 7.56 -2.13
N TYR A 113 -13.48 8.76 -1.73
CA TYR A 113 -13.88 10.02 -2.37
C TYR A 113 -13.33 10.16 -3.80
N CYS A 114 -12.04 9.91 -3.99
CA CYS A 114 -11.44 9.86 -5.32
C CYS A 114 -11.27 8.42 -5.81
N CYS A 115 -11.28 8.29 -7.14
CA CYS A 115 -10.55 7.24 -7.85
C CYS A 115 -11.18 5.83 -7.72
N GLY A 116 -12.33 5.73 -7.05
CA GLY A 116 -13.17 4.54 -6.97
C GLY A 116 -14.43 4.60 -7.86
N PRO A 117 -15.31 3.59 -7.77
CA PRO A 117 -16.53 3.50 -8.56
C PRO A 117 -17.47 4.69 -8.37
N LEU A 118 -18.32 4.98 -9.38
CA LEU A 118 -19.31 6.08 -9.37
C LEU A 118 -20.21 6.09 -8.12
N VAL A 119 -20.46 4.93 -7.51
CA VAL A 119 -21.26 4.79 -6.27
C VAL A 119 -20.70 5.61 -5.12
N ASN A 120 -19.37 5.72 -4.99
CA ASN A 120 -18.76 6.46 -3.88
C ASN A 120 -18.93 7.98 -4.02
N LYS A 121 -19.01 8.50 -5.25
CA LYS A 121 -19.32 9.92 -5.49
C LYS A 121 -20.72 10.26 -5.01
N SER A 122 -21.69 9.38 -5.30
CA SER A 122 -23.08 9.56 -4.84
C SER A 122 -23.19 9.54 -3.31
N ILE A 123 -22.44 8.64 -2.64
CA ILE A 123 -22.39 8.60 -1.17
C ILE A 123 -21.82 9.92 -0.63
N ALA A 124 -20.68 10.37 -1.17
CA ALA A 124 -20.03 11.62 -0.76
C ALA A 124 -20.94 12.84 -0.94
N GLU A 125 -21.63 12.96 -2.07
CA GLU A 125 -22.55 14.05 -2.37
C GLU A 125 -23.74 14.10 -1.41
N ARG A 126 -24.38 12.94 -1.16
CA ARG A 126 -25.53 12.86 -0.24
C ARG A 126 -25.11 13.21 1.18
N LEU A 127 -24.00 12.64 1.68
CA LEU A 127 -23.49 12.94 3.01
C LEU A 127 -23.09 14.41 3.17
N SER A 128 -22.45 14.98 2.16
CA SER A 128 -22.01 16.38 2.19
C SER A 128 -23.20 17.35 2.23
N LYS A 129 -24.37 16.98 1.70
CA LYS A 129 -25.59 17.76 1.85
C LYS A 129 -26.21 17.61 3.25
N SER A 130 -25.99 16.49 3.90
CA SER A 130 -26.56 16.14 5.21
C SER A 130 -25.72 16.59 6.40
N SER A 131 -24.41 16.81 6.25
CA SER A 131 -23.53 17.25 7.33
C SER A 131 -22.52 18.29 6.86
N ARG A 132 -22.40 19.38 7.63
CA ARG A 132 -21.42 20.45 7.39
C ARG A 132 -20.00 19.94 7.64
N TRP A 133 -19.82 19.10 8.65
CA TRP A 133 -18.54 18.45 8.91
C TRP A 133 -18.10 17.64 7.69
N VAL A 134 -18.99 16.80 7.14
CA VAL A 134 -18.65 15.96 5.99
C VAL A 134 -18.34 16.80 4.75
N ASN A 135 -19.13 17.84 4.48
CA ASN A 135 -18.87 18.75 3.36
C ASN A 135 -17.46 19.37 3.41
N ARG A 136 -17.03 19.80 4.60
CA ARG A 136 -15.69 20.36 4.81
C ARG A 136 -14.60 19.32 4.71
N THR A 137 -14.82 18.11 5.24
CA THR A 137 -13.89 16.97 5.12
C THR A 137 -13.69 16.57 3.66
N VAL A 138 -14.75 16.55 2.86
CA VAL A 138 -14.69 16.29 1.41
C VAL A 138 -13.91 17.40 0.67
N SER A 139 -14.14 18.65 1.03
CA SER A 139 -13.41 19.79 0.43
C SER A 139 -11.91 19.75 0.76
N LEU A 140 -11.56 19.39 2.00
CA LEU A 140 -10.17 19.16 2.39
C LEU A 140 -9.55 18.00 1.61
N ALA A 141 -10.27 16.87 1.49
CA ALA A 141 -9.82 15.70 0.74
C ALA A 141 -9.53 16.03 -0.74
N ASP A 142 -10.37 16.84 -1.39
CA ASP A 142 -10.13 17.32 -2.76
C ASP A 142 -8.87 18.20 -2.86
N ALA A 143 -8.71 19.15 -1.93
CA ALA A 143 -7.53 20.03 -1.90
C ALA A 143 -6.22 19.24 -1.70
N VAL A 144 -6.22 18.26 -0.79
CA VAL A 144 -5.08 17.36 -0.55
C VAL A 144 -4.77 16.54 -1.80
N ASN A 145 -5.79 15.91 -2.41
CA ASN A 145 -5.62 15.13 -3.65
C ASN A 145 -5.02 15.97 -4.78
N LYS A 146 -5.54 17.19 -5.00
CA LYS A 146 -5.02 18.12 -6.02
C LYS A 146 -3.57 18.49 -5.75
N THR A 147 -3.22 18.79 -4.50
CA THR A 147 -1.85 19.15 -4.10
C THR A 147 -0.87 18.01 -4.35
N LEU A 148 -1.21 16.79 -3.92
CA LEU A 148 -0.37 15.61 -4.12
C LEU A 148 -0.19 15.28 -5.62
N ARG A 149 -1.26 15.35 -6.40
CA ARG A 149 -1.20 15.11 -7.86
C ARG A 149 -0.39 16.17 -8.59
N ALA A 150 -0.54 17.45 -8.23
CA ALA A 150 0.24 18.54 -8.80
C ALA A 150 1.75 18.36 -8.55
N ALA A 151 2.11 17.72 -7.44
CA ALA A 151 3.50 17.40 -7.13
C ALA A 151 4.06 16.20 -7.93
N GLY A 152 3.22 15.47 -8.67
CA GLY A 152 3.57 14.30 -9.48
C GLY A 152 3.37 12.97 -8.77
N LEU A 153 2.67 12.92 -7.64
CA LEU A 153 2.35 11.66 -6.94
C LEU A 153 1.16 10.94 -7.58
N ASP A 154 1.24 9.61 -7.64
CA ASP A 154 0.12 8.75 -8.06
C ASP A 154 -0.83 8.53 -6.89
N VAL A 155 -1.85 9.38 -6.77
CA VAL A 155 -2.89 9.23 -5.75
C VAL A 155 -3.87 8.16 -6.20
N ARG A 156 -3.94 7.02 -5.49
CA ARG A 156 -4.85 5.92 -5.84
C ARG A 156 -6.15 5.93 -5.07
N GLY A 157 -6.13 6.48 -3.86
CA GLY A 157 -7.30 6.48 -2.99
C GLY A 157 -7.27 7.64 -2.01
N VAL A 158 -8.44 8.23 -1.80
CA VAL A 158 -8.72 9.09 -0.66
C VAL A 158 -9.90 8.47 0.07
N TYR A 159 -9.62 7.75 1.15
CA TYR A 159 -10.61 7.11 1.98
C TYR A 159 -11.06 8.07 3.08
N ILE A 160 -12.37 8.18 3.28
CA ILE A 160 -12.97 9.01 4.32
C ILE A 160 -13.81 8.09 5.20
N ASN A 161 -13.57 8.15 6.52
CA ASN A 161 -14.39 7.48 7.50
C ASN A 161 -15.02 8.53 8.44
N VAL A 162 -16.33 8.74 8.28
CA VAL A 162 -17.07 9.79 8.99
C VAL A 162 -17.28 9.43 10.46
N TRP A 163 -17.58 8.15 10.76
CA TRP A 163 -17.77 7.67 12.13
C TRP A 163 -16.48 7.75 12.96
N GLN A 164 -15.34 7.39 12.36
CA GLN A 164 -14.03 7.41 13.04
C GLN A 164 -13.31 8.76 12.94
N GLY A 165 -13.85 9.70 12.15
CA GLY A 165 -13.33 11.06 12.09
C GLY A 165 -11.94 11.17 11.48
N PHE A 166 -11.68 10.42 10.40
CA PHE A 166 -10.41 10.53 9.68
C PHE A 166 -10.53 10.46 8.16
N ILE A 167 -9.51 11.01 7.49
CA ILE A 167 -9.21 10.77 6.08
C ILE A 167 -7.86 10.05 5.98
N SER A 168 -7.75 9.09 5.07
CA SER A 168 -6.51 8.43 4.72
C SER A 168 -6.26 8.57 3.23
N VAL A 169 -5.11 9.12 2.88
CA VAL A 169 -4.69 9.32 1.49
C VAL A 169 -3.55 8.38 1.19
N GLU A 170 -3.68 7.64 0.09
CA GLU A 170 -2.62 6.80 -0.45
C GLU A 170 -2.06 7.42 -1.73
N ALA A 171 -0.83 7.92 -1.62
CA ALA A 171 -0.08 8.52 -2.70
C ALA A 171 1.20 7.72 -2.92
N PHE A 172 1.46 7.35 -4.18
CA PHE A 172 2.64 6.57 -4.51
C PHE A 172 3.70 7.39 -5.24
N THR A 173 4.96 7.01 -5.01
CA THR A 173 6.12 7.49 -5.75
C THR A 173 7.07 6.34 -6.10
N ASP A 174 8.09 6.63 -6.91
CA ASP A 174 9.08 5.62 -7.29
C ASP A 174 9.99 5.30 -6.09
N PRO A 175 10.58 4.09 -6.05
CA PRO A 175 11.50 3.73 -4.98
C PRO A 175 12.66 4.73 -4.84
N ARG A 176 13.08 4.97 -3.60
CA ARG A 176 14.08 5.96 -3.17
C ARG A 176 13.70 7.43 -3.34
N ARG A 177 12.42 7.74 -3.58
CA ARG A 177 11.92 9.12 -3.70
C ARG A 177 11.01 9.54 -2.55
N GLY A 178 10.62 8.64 -1.64
CA GLY A 178 9.65 8.85 -0.57
C GLY A 178 9.91 10.11 0.24
N LEU A 179 11.03 10.17 0.97
CA LEU A 179 11.37 11.35 1.78
C LEU A 179 11.55 12.63 0.96
N SER A 180 12.13 12.53 -0.24
CA SER A 180 12.32 13.71 -1.10
C SER A 180 10.99 14.29 -1.59
N GLN A 181 10.02 13.43 -1.93
CA GLN A 181 8.68 13.86 -2.32
C GLN A 181 7.92 14.40 -1.13
N TYR A 182 8.04 13.77 0.04
CA TYR A 182 7.49 14.29 1.28
C TYR A 182 7.98 15.72 1.55
N ALA A 183 9.30 15.94 1.53
CA ALA A 183 9.90 17.25 1.76
C ALA A 183 9.39 18.30 0.75
N LYS A 184 9.19 17.91 -0.52
CA LYS A 184 8.66 18.76 -1.57
C LYS A 184 7.20 19.18 -1.31
N VAL A 185 6.34 18.26 -0.88
CA VAL A 185 4.89 18.53 -0.76
C VAL A 185 4.45 19.05 0.60
N LYS A 186 5.29 18.90 1.63
CA LYS A 186 4.92 19.21 3.01
C LYS A 186 4.43 20.65 3.17
N GLY A 187 5.16 21.64 2.63
CA GLY A 187 4.83 23.05 2.79
C GLY A 187 3.48 23.43 2.17
N ASP A 188 3.18 22.89 1.00
CA ASP A 188 1.90 23.12 0.32
C ASP A 188 0.75 22.46 1.09
N LEU A 189 0.95 21.24 1.57
CA LEU A 189 -0.04 20.55 2.40
C LEU A 189 -0.27 21.24 3.75
N ASP A 190 0.78 21.71 4.43
CA ASP A 190 0.67 22.48 5.67
C ASP A 190 -0.22 23.73 5.45
N SER A 191 -0.08 24.37 4.29
CA SER A 191 -0.89 25.54 3.91
C SER A 191 -2.36 25.18 3.69
N VAL A 192 -2.63 24.04 3.04
CA VAL A 192 -3.99 23.49 2.93
C VAL A 192 -4.57 23.21 4.33
N PHE A 193 -3.85 22.52 5.19
CA PHE A 193 -4.34 22.12 6.52
C PHE A 193 -4.61 23.31 7.45
N LYS A 194 -3.83 24.39 7.36
CA LYS A 194 -4.09 25.63 8.13
C LYS A 194 -5.47 26.23 7.83
N ALA A 195 -5.99 26.09 6.61
CA ALA A 195 -7.33 26.57 6.24
C ALA A 195 -8.47 25.78 6.90
N TYR A 196 -8.18 24.59 7.44
CA TYR A 196 -9.15 23.69 8.08
C TYR A 196 -8.84 23.47 9.57
N LYS A 197 -8.07 24.37 10.20
CA LYS A 197 -7.56 24.21 11.58
C LYS A 197 -8.63 24.05 12.67
N ASP A 198 -9.87 24.43 12.41
CA ASP A 198 -10.99 24.31 13.34
C ASP A 198 -11.74 22.97 13.21
N LEU A 199 -11.50 22.23 12.13
CA LEU A 199 -12.11 20.93 11.86
C LEU A 199 -11.47 19.85 12.74
N LYS A 200 -12.22 19.28 13.70
CA LYS A 200 -11.77 18.09 14.44
C LYS A 200 -11.80 16.89 13.49
N LEU A 201 -10.63 16.53 12.98
CA LEU A 201 -10.40 15.46 12.01
C LEU A 201 -8.96 14.96 12.16
N LEU A 202 -8.73 13.68 11.89
CA LEU A 202 -7.40 13.13 11.67
C LEU A 202 -7.16 12.96 10.17
N ALA A 203 -6.13 13.60 9.62
CA ALA A 203 -5.71 13.42 8.24
C ALA A 203 -4.42 12.61 8.16
N ILE A 204 -4.48 11.40 7.62
CA ILE A 204 -3.33 10.52 7.44
C ILE A 204 -2.90 10.60 5.98
N ILE A 205 -1.69 11.11 5.74
CA ILE A 205 -1.10 11.28 4.41
C ILE A 205 0.00 10.23 4.25
N ASN A 206 -0.31 9.17 3.51
CA ASN A 206 0.64 8.09 3.24
C ASN A 206 1.32 8.32 1.89
N ILE A 207 2.63 8.56 1.92
CA ILE A 207 3.49 8.56 0.74
C ILE A 207 4.24 7.23 0.71
N LYS A 208 3.85 6.35 -0.20
CA LYS A 208 4.38 4.99 -0.32
C LYS A 208 5.29 4.85 -1.53
N GLU A 209 6.47 4.29 -1.34
CA GLU A 209 7.32 3.90 -2.46
C GLU A 209 6.81 2.61 -3.08
N ALA A 210 6.58 2.63 -4.39
CA ALA A 210 6.16 1.44 -5.13
C ALA A 210 6.77 1.44 -6.53
N PRO A 211 7.19 0.28 -7.05
CA PRO A 211 7.68 0.15 -8.41
C PRO A 211 6.60 0.58 -9.39
N ALA A 212 7.01 1.23 -10.48
CA ALA A 212 6.11 1.59 -11.56
C ALA A 212 5.54 0.33 -12.25
N SER A 213 4.48 0.51 -13.04
CA SER A 213 3.79 -0.60 -13.70
C SER A 213 4.76 -1.44 -14.54
N SER A 214 4.75 -2.73 -14.29
CA SER A 214 5.69 -3.66 -14.90
C SER A 214 5.31 -4.01 -16.34
N PRO A 215 6.27 -4.23 -17.26
CA PRO A 215 5.99 -4.73 -18.61
C PRO A 215 5.32 -6.12 -18.62
N TYR A 216 5.25 -6.79 -17.47
CA TYR A 216 4.60 -8.08 -17.27
C TYR A 216 3.09 -7.99 -17.06
N VAL A 217 2.54 -6.79 -16.85
CA VAL A 217 1.12 -6.59 -16.52
C VAL A 217 0.44 -5.52 -17.34
N VAL A 218 1.19 -4.50 -17.80
CA VAL A 218 0.61 -3.38 -18.54
C VAL A 218 -0.13 -3.89 -19.78
N GLY A 219 -1.45 -3.65 -19.81
CA GLY A 219 -2.33 -3.95 -20.96
C GLY A 219 -2.70 -5.43 -21.13
N LEU A 220 -2.41 -6.29 -20.15
CA LEU A 220 -2.67 -7.73 -20.22
C LEU A 220 -3.89 -8.15 -19.39
N ASP A 221 -4.59 -9.19 -19.85
CA ASP A 221 -5.62 -9.86 -19.05
C ASP A 221 -5.00 -10.75 -17.95
N LEU A 222 -5.84 -11.20 -17.02
CA LEU A 222 -5.39 -11.96 -15.84
C LEU A 222 -4.70 -13.28 -16.19
N GLU A 223 -5.13 -14.01 -17.23
CA GLU A 223 -4.51 -15.28 -17.60
C GLU A 223 -3.14 -15.04 -18.25
N SER A 224 -3.05 -14.02 -19.11
CA SER A 224 -1.78 -13.56 -19.69
C SER A 224 -0.77 -13.13 -18.62
N VAL A 225 -1.22 -12.45 -17.56
CA VAL A 225 -0.38 -12.08 -16.41
C VAL A 225 0.14 -13.32 -15.68
N LYS A 226 -0.73 -14.29 -15.40
CA LYS A 226 -0.34 -15.55 -14.74
C LYS A 226 0.71 -16.31 -15.54
N GLU A 227 0.52 -16.41 -16.85
CA GLU A 227 1.47 -17.08 -17.75
C GLU A 227 2.84 -16.40 -17.73
N LYS A 228 2.88 -15.07 -17.86
CA LYS A 228 4.13 -14.31 -17.79
C LYS A 228 4.84 -14.43 -16.45
N LEU A 229 4.09 -14.44 -15.34
CA LEU A 229 4.66 -14.64 -14.00
C LEU A 229 5.19 -16.06 -13.81
N ALA A 230 4.52 -17.08 -14.36
CA ALA A 230 5.01 -18.46 -14.35
C ALA A 230 6.32 -18.58 -15.14
N GLY A 231 6.39 -17.99 -16.34
CA GLY A 231 7.61 -17.93 -17.14
C GLY A 231 8.76 -17.19 -16.44
N LEU A 232 8.46 -16.11 -15.72
CA LEU A 232 9.44 -15.40 -14.90
C LEU A 232 9.95 -16.28 -13.76
N LYS A 233 9.07 -17.03 -13.10
CA LYS A 233 9.44 -17.98 -12.03
C LYS A 233 10.38 -19.06 -12.56
N GLU A 234 10.13 -19.59 -13.76
CA GLU A 234 11.04 -20.54 -14.40
C GLU A 234 12.42 -19.92 -14.73
N ALA A 235 12.46 -18.68 -15.22
CA ALA A 235 13.71 -17.97 -15.46
C ALA A 235 14.53 -17.78 -14.17
N ILE A 236 13.86 -17.52 -13.04
CA ILE A 236 14.47 -17.43 -11.71
C ILE A 236 15.10 -18.77 -11.32
N PHE A 237 14.37 -19.89 -11.42
CA PHE A 237 14.92 -21.21 -11.08
C PHE A 237 16.10 -21.58 -11.96
N GLN A 238 16.04 -21.30 -13.26
CA GLN A 238 17.17 -21.52 -14.15
C GLN A 238 18.40 -20.69 -13.74
N ALA A 239 18.21 -19.43 -13.34
CA ALA A 239 19.30 -18.57 -12.87
C ALA A 239 19.95 -19.12 -11.58
N TYR A 240 19.18 -19.72 -10.67
CA TYR A 240 19.72 -20.40 -9.50
C TYR A 240 20.49 -21.69 -9.84
N ARG A 241 19.92 -22.56 -10.70
CA ARG A 241 20.56 -23.83 -11.11
C ARG A 241 21.93 -23.62 -11.72
N GLU A 242 22.09 -22.62 -12.58
CA GLU A 242 23.39 -22.28 -13.20
C GLU A 242 24.46 -21.84 -12.20
N ARG A 243 24.05 -21.44 -10.99
CA ARG A 243 24.93 -21.03 -9.89
C ARG A 243 25.14 -22.13 -8.86
N GLY A 244 24.64 -23.34 -9.13
CA GLY A 244 24.69 -24.45 -8.18
C GLY A 244 23.91 -24.19 -6.89
N VAL A 245 22.92 -23.27 -6.92
CA VAL A 245 22.05 -23.00 -5.79
C VAL A 245 20.77 -23.79 -5.99
N ASP A 246 20.50 -24.73 -5.09
CA ASP A 246 19.21 -25.39 -5.02
C ASP A 246 18.27 -24.56 -4.13
N VAL A 247 17.10 -24.22 -4.67
CA VAL A 247 16.09 -23.41 -3.97
C VAL A 247 14.75 -24.14 -3.99
N ASN A 248 14.05 -24.15 -2.87
CA ASN A 248 12.72 -24.75 -2.84
C ASN A 248 11.73 -23.80 -3.54
N PRO A 249 10.73 -24.31 -4.28
CA PRO A 249 9.73 -23.44 -4.91
C PRO A 249 8.96 -22.50 -3.99
N ILE A 250 8.89 -22.80 -2.69
CA ILE A 250 8.31 -21.93 -1.66
C ILE A 250 9.21 -20.72 -1.32
N ASP A 251 10.51 -20.82 -1.60
CA ASP A 251 11.50 -19.77 -1.32
C ASP A 251 11.55 -18.69 -2.43
N VAL A 252 10.74 -18.86 -3.48
CA VAL A 252 10.63 -17.94 -4.62
C VAL A 252 9.19 -17.46 -4.73
N VAL A 253 8.97 -16.19 -4.38
CA VAL A 253 7.67 -15.52 -4.54
C VAL A 253 7.82 -14.41 -5.57
N THR A 254 6.91 -14.39 -6.53
CA THR A 254 6.77 -13.30 -7.50
C THR A 254 5.36 -12.76 -7.38
N GLY A 255 5.21 -11.44 -7.45
CA GLY A 255 3.93 -10.79 -7.24
C GLY A 255 3.85 -9.43 -7.87
N ILE A 256 2.61 -9.00 -8.09
CA ILE A 256 2.29 -7.67 -8.60
C ILE A 256 1.71 -6.89 -7.42
N GLY A 257 2.39 -5.82 -7.04
CA GLY A 257 2.02 -4.99 -5.90
C GLY A 257 1.28 -3.73 -6.33
N ALA A 258 1.36 -2.70 -5.48
CA ALA A 258 0.82 -1.38 -5.78
C ALA A 258 1.40 -0.82 -7.10
N ARG A 259 0.62 0.04 -7.76
CA ARG A 259 0.90 0.58 -9.11
C ARG A 259 1.13 -0.48 -10.19
N GLU A 260 0.74 -1.72 -9.96
CA GLU A 260 1.00 -2.85 -10.86
C GLU A 260 2.52 -3.10 -11.04
N GLY A 261 3.31 -2.73 -10.03
CA GLY A 261 4.75 -2.95 -10.05
C GLY A 261 5.14 -4.37 -9.64
N LEU A 262 6.25 -4.87 -10.17
CA LEU A 262 6.72 -6.24 -9.95
C LEU A 262 7.59 -6.35 -8.70
N TYR A 263 7.27 -7.30 -7.83
CA TYR A 263 8.02 -7.66 -6.63
C TYR A 263 8.52 -9.10 -6.73
N LEU A 264 9.80 -9.31 -6.41
CA LEU A 264 10.45 -10.62 -6.34
C LEU A 264 11.00 -10.80 -4.94
N VAL A 265 10.56 -11.84 -4.22
CA VAL A 265 11.12 -12.24 -2.93
C VAL A 265 11.88 -13.53 -3.13
N LEU A 266 13.18 -13.48 -2.89
CA LEU A 266 14.16 -14.44 -3.35
C LEU A 266 15.16 -14.80 -2.24
N ILE A 267 15.76 -15.98 -2.31
CA ILE A 267 16.92 -16.32 -1.49
C ILE A 267 18.17 -15.64 -2.05
N ALA A 268 18.97 -15.04 -1.18
CA ALA A 268 20.24 -14.42 -1.51
C ALA A 268 21.18 -15.48 -2.12
N PRO A 269 21.54 -15.38 -3.40
CA PRO A 269 22.57 -16.23 -3.99
C PRO A 269 23.96 -15.79 -3.51
N PRO A 270 25.00 -16.62 -3.69
CA PRO A 270 26.38 -16.26 -3.34
C PRO A 270 26.86 -14.96 -4.00
N ASN A 271 26.37 -14.67 -5.22
CA ASN A 271 26.59 -13.41 -5.93
C ASN A 271 25.27 -12.88 -6.52
N GLU A 272 24.69 -11.89 -5.84
CA GLU A 272 23.43 -11.23 -6.22
C GLU A 272 23.52 -10.57 -7.60
N THR A 273 24.63 -9.90 -7.91
CA THR A 273 24.80 -9.16 -9.17
C THR A 273 24.82 -10.12 -10.34
N ASP A 274 25.61 -11.20 -10.25
CA ASP A 274 25.67 -12.18 -11.32
C ASP A 274 24.34 -12.90 -11.48
N PHE A 275 23.64 -13.22 -10.38
CA PHE A 275 22.28 -13.77 -10.45
C PHE A 275 21.32 -12.84 -11.20
N LEU A 276 21.30 -11.55 -10.87
CA LEU A 276 20.44 -10.58 -11.56
C LEU A 276 20.80 -10.46 -13.05
N LYS A 277 22.09 -10.57 -13.43
CA LYS A 277 22.48 -10.61 -14.85
C LYS A 277 21.87 -11.80 -15.58
N ALA A 278 21.98 -13.01 -15.03
CA ALA A 278 21.37 -14.18 -15.66
C ALA A 278 19.85 -14.12 -15.68
N LEU A 279 19.21 -13.61 -14.62
CA LEU A 279 17.77 -13.36 -14.62
C LEU A 279 17.39 -12.40 -15.74
N THR A 280 18.11 -11.28 -15.89
CA THR A 280 17.91 -10.29 -16.95
C THR A 280 17.96 -10.96 -18.33
N GLU A 281 19.02 -11.72 -18.61
CA GLU A 281 19.24 -12.37 -19.91
C GLU A 281 18.18 -13.43 -20.21
N LYS A 282 17.81 -14.26 -19.23
CA LYS A 282 16.82 -15.32 -19.39
C LYS A 282 15.43 -14.75 -19.60
N SER A 283 15.05 -13.76 -18.81
CA SER A 283 13.78 -13.07 -18.99
C SER A 283 13.71 -12.38 -20.36
N ALA A 284 14.76 -11.67 -20.76
CA ALA A 284 14.80 -11.02 -22.07
C ALA A 284 14.68 -12.03 -23.23
N LYS A 285 15.44 -13.13 -23.19
CA LYS A 285 15.42 -14.17 -24.24
C LYS A 285 14.12 -14.98 -24.26
N GLY A 286 13.62 -15.38 -23.08
CA GLY A 286 12.48 -16.30 -22.96
C GLY A 286 11.12 -15.61 -22.93
N LEU A 287 11.06 -14.37 -22.47
CA LEU A 287 9.80 -13.63 -22.21
C LEU A 287 9.73 -12.31 -23.00
N GLY A 288 10.74 -12.01 -23.81
CA GLY A 288 10.81 -10.82 -24.67
C GLY A 288 11.04 -9.50 -23.92
N ALA A 289 11.19 -9.54 -22.59
CA ALA A 289 11.43 -8.37 -21.76
C ALA A 289 12.19 -8.76 -20.48
N CYS A 290 12.98 -7.84 -19.95
CA CYS A 290 13.53 -7.98 -18.61
C CYS A 290 12.52 -7.46 -17.56
N PRO A 291 12.61 -7.90 -16.28
CA PRO A 291 11.77 -7.41 -15.18
C PRO A 291 12.18 -6.00 -14.73
N ASN A 292 12.13 -5.04 -15.66
CA ASN A 292 12.55 -3.66 -15.47
C ASN A 292 11.69 -2.95 -14.42
N GLY A 293 12.34 -2.17 -13.57
CA GLY A 293 11.71 -1.41 -12.48
C GLY A 293 11.25 -2.26 -11.31
N SER A 294 11.56 -3.56 -11.28
CA SER A 294 11.14 -4.46 -10.22
C SER A 294 11.85 -4.20 -8.89
N VAL A 295 11.15 -4.46 -7.79
CA VAL A 295 11.73 -4.55 -6.46
C VAL A 295 12.13 -5.99 -6.20
N VAL A 296 13.39 -6.22 -5.86
CA VAL A 296 13.93 -7.55 -5.58
C VAL A 296 14.42 -7.60 -4.15
N ILE A 297 13.88 -8.50 -3.35
CA ILE A 297 14.19 -8.63 -1.94
C ILE A 297 14.91 -9.96 -1.74
N PHE A 298 16.17 -9.90 -1.29
CA PHE A 298 16.98 -11.07 -1.00
C PHE A 298 17.00 -11.39 0.50
N PHE A 299 16.76 -12.65 0.87
CA PHE A 299 16.85 -13.18 2.24
C PHE A 299 17.81 -14.38 2.32
N LYS A 300 18.45 -14.67 3.46
CA LYS A 300 19.30 -15.88 3.61
C LYS A 300 18.48 -17.10 4.05
N THR A 301 18.81 -18.28 3.50
CA THR A 301 18.30 -19.57 4.02
C THR A 301 18.77 -19.79 5.45
N GLY A 302 17.89 -20.33 6.30
CA GLY A 302 18.10 -20.44 7.75
C GLY A 302 17.23 -19.48 8.58
N ALA A 303 16.75 -18.39 7.98
CA ALA A 303 15.68 -17.57 8.51
C ALA A 303 14.30 -18.20 8.23
N ARG A 304 14.06 -19.43 8.71
CA ARG A 304 12.68 -19.96 8.81
C ARG A 304 11.85 -19.21 9.85
N GLU A 305 12.51 -18.44 10.70
CA GLU A 305 11.93 -17.31 11.39
C GLU A 305 12.37 -16.06 10.63
N LEU A 306 11.44 -15.20 10.24
CA LEU A 306 11.77 -13.83 9.92
C LEU A 306 12.29 -13.19 11.22
N VAL A 307 13.57 -13.39 11.54
CA VAL A 307 14.19 -12.92 12.77
C VAL A 307 14.14 -11.39 12.73
N GLY A 308 13.37 -10.79 13.64
CA GLY A 308 13.15 -9.34 13.71
C GLY A 308 11.86 -8.82 13.06
N VAL A 309 11.11 -9.67 12.35
CA VAL A 309 9.76 -9.35 11.86
C VAL A 309 8.75 -10.16 12.67
N SER A 310 8.30 -9.64 13.81
CA SER A 310 7.03 -10.10 14.36
C SER A 310 5.96 -9.63 13.38
N ILE A 311 5.41 -10.52 12.56
CA ILE A 311 4.26 -10.19 11.73
C ILE A 311 3.15 -9.74 12.68
N PRO A 312 2.71 -8.47 12.65
CA PRO A 312 1.55 -8.05 13.40
C PRO A 312 0.35 -8.69 12.72
N TRP A 313 0.04 -9.92 13.11
CA TRP A 313 -1.00 -10.74 12.49
C TRP A 313 -2.35 -10.02 12.45
N HIS A 314 -2.60 -9.08 13.35
CA HIS A 314 -3.75 -8.20 13.34
C HIS A 314 -3.75 -7.21 12.16
N LEU A 315 -2.60 -6.63 11.77
CA LEU A 315 -2.48 -5.73 10.62
C LEU A 315 -2.50 -6.48 9.29
N ALA A 316 -1.81 -7.61 9.20
CA ALA A 316 -1.88 -8.49 8.04
C ALA A 316 -3.32 -9.05 7.86
N ALA A 317 -4.01 -9.38 8.95
CA ALA A 317 -5.41 -9.76 8.92
C ALA A 317 -6.33 -8.58 8.58
N LEU A 318 -6.01 -7.34 8.97
CA LEU A 318 -6.81 -6.16 8.64
C LEU A 318 -6.69 -5.79 7.16
N GLU A 319 -5.50 -5.80 6.58
CA GLU A 319 -5.34 -5.57 5.14
C GLU A 319 -5.93 -6.72 4.33
N VAL A 320 -5.75 -7.98 4.74
CA VAL A 320 -6.43 -9.11 4.12
C VAL A 320 -7.94 -9.03 4.32
N ALA A 321 -8.44 -8.53 5.45
CA ALA A 321 -9.86 -8.28 5.67
C ALA A 321 -10.35 -7.10 4.83
N THR A 322 -9.52 -6.10 4.54
CA THR A 322 -9.87 -4.93 3.71
C THR A 322 -9.88 -5.32 2.23
N ILE A 323 -8.89 -6.10 1.79
CA ILE A 323 -8.83 -6.71 0.46
C ILE A 323 -9.95 -7.74 0.30
N ALA A 324 -10.19 -8.59 1.31
CA ALA A 324 -11.29 -9.55 1.30
C ALA A 324 -12.64 -8.86 1.39
N ALA A 325 -12.79 -7.75 2.11
CA ALA A 325 -14.01 -6.94 2.14
C ALA A 325 -14.23 -6.23 0.82
N ALA A 326 -13.20 -5.68 0.18
CA ALA A 326 -13.28 -5.09 -1.15
C ALA A 326 -13.63 -6.15 -2.21
N THR A 327 -13.03 -7.34 -2.12
CA THR A 327 -13.30 -8.47 -3.01
C THR A 327 -14.68 -9.06 -2.75
N SER A 328 -15.11 -9.17 -1.50
CA SER A 328 -16.43 -9.66 -1.10
C SER A 328 -17.53 -8.66 -1.44
N ALA A 329 -17.28 -7.36 -1.32
CA ALA A 329 -18.20 -6.31 -1.76
C ALA A 329 -18.33 -6.33 -3.29
N THR A 330 -17.22 -6.54 -4.01
CA THR A 330 -17.23 -6.69 -5.48
C THR A 330 -17.98 -7.96 -5.91
N VAL A 331 -17.75 -9.09 -5.25
CA VAL A 331 -18.47 -10.36 -5.49
C VAL A 331 -19.95 -10.25 -5.12
N TYR A 332 -20.30 -9.58 -4.03
CA TYR A 332 -21.69 -9.38 -3.59
C TYR A 332 -22.46 -8.47 -4.55
N VAL A 333 -21.85 -7.39 -5.05
CA VAL A 333 -22.44 -6.51 -6.07
C VAL A 333 -22.64 -7.24 -7.40
N VAL A 334 -21.70 -8.10 -7.79
CA VAL A 334 -21.84 -8.95 -9.00
C VAL A 334 -22.94 -10.00 -8.82
N LYS A 335 -23.04 -10.65 -7.66
CA LYS A 335 -24.07 -11.66 -7.37
C LYS A 335 -25.48 -11.05 -7.35
N LYS A 336 -25.63 -9.84 -6.77
CA LYS A 336 -26.92 -9.12 -6.70
C LYS A 336 -27.38 -8.60 -8.08
N LYS A 337 -26.47 -8.35 -9.02
CA LYS A 337 -26.82 -8.01 -10.41
C LYS A 337 -27.20 -9.23 -11.26
N LEU A 338 -26.70 -10.42 -10.93
CA LEU A 338 -27.01 -11.66 -11.66
C LEU A 338 -28.33 -12.30 -11.22
N THR A 339 -28.77 -12.07 -9.99
CA THR A 339 -30.13 -12.37 -9.54
C THR A 339 -31.03 -11.17 -9.78
N LYS A 340 -31.63 -11.06 -10.97
CA LYS A 340 -32.87 -10.29 -11.10
C LYS A 340 -33.94 -10.94 -10.20
N PRO A 341 -34.75 -10.17 -9.46
CA PRO A 341 -35.92 -10.74 -8.80
C PRO A 341 -36.84 -11.35 -9.85
N LYS A 342 -37.37 -12.54 -9.57
CA LYS A 342 -38.51 -13.10 -10.30
C LYS A 342 -39.77 -12.31 -9.99
#